data_AF-A0A5N0EMZ0-F1
#
_entry.id   AF-A0A5N0EMZ0-F1
#
_cell.length_a   1.000
_cell.length_b   1.000
_cell.length_c   1.000
_cell.angle_alpha   90.00
_cell.angle_beta   90.00
_cell.angle_gamma   90.00
#
_symmetry.space_group_name_H-M   'P 1'
#
loop_
_entity.id
_entity.type
_entity.pdbx_description
1 polymer ?
#
loop_
_entity_poly.entity_id
_entity_poly.type
_entity_poly.pdbx_seq_one_letter_code
_entity_poly.pdbx_strand_id
1 'polypeptide(L)'
;MSAAPITVRVAALGIAIHAINHVLVLVFSPFSWNVGTVFHLIHAPLYAALVWPVLLGRNWARILITFFLGGQFLGRFVVWVMFPSAGAHLALLGGWALSIVVLTLLWAPGSSRRYF
;
A
#
# COMPACT_ATOMS: atom_id res chain seq x y z
N MET A 1 7.81 -16.04 -20.27
CA MET A 1 8.29 -15.23 -19.13
C MET A 1 8.23 -16.12 -17.91
N SER A 2 9.28 -16.17 -17.06
CA SER A 2 9.18 -16.93 -15.81
C SER A 2 8.11 -16.31 -14.92
N ALA A 3 7.39 -17.14 -14.19
CA ALA A 3 6.42 -16.65 -13.21
C ALA A 3 7.13 -15.80 -12.15
N ALA A 4 6.48 -14.72 -11.71
CA ALA A 4 6.99 -13.91 -10.61
C ALA A 4 7.20 -14.77 -9.35
N PRO A 5 8.30 -14.58 -8.59
CA PRO A 5 8.54 -15.31 -7.36
C PRO A 5 7.38 -15.16 -6.38
N ILE A 6 7.15 -16.18 -5.54
CA ILE A 6 6.04 -16.15 -4.57
C ILE A 6 6.07 -14.90 -3.68
N THR A 7 7.27 -14.44 -3.28
CA THR A 7 7.46 -13.21 -2.50
C THR A 7 6.91 -11.97 -3.21
N VAL A 8 7.12 -11.87 -4.52
CA VAL A 8 6.60 -10.77 -5.35
C VAL A 8 5.10 -10.88 -5.55
N ARG A 9 4.57 -12.10 -5.74
CA ARG A 9 3.13 -12.34 -5.88
C ARG A 9 2.37 -11.98 -4.59
N VAL A 10 2.92 -12.34 -3.43
CA VAL A 10 2.34 -11.97 -2.13
C VAL A 10 2.45 -10.46 -1.89
N ALA A 11 3.57 -9.83 -2.25
CA ALA A 11 3.68 -8.37 -2.21
C ALA A 11 2.63 -7.69 -3.11
N ALA A 12 2.44 -8.19 -4.33
CA ALA A 12 1.43 -7.70 -5.28
C ALA A 12 0.00 -7.83 -4.73
N LEU A 13 -0.30 -8.94 -4.04
CA LEU A 13 -1.56 -9.09 -3.31
C LEU A 13 -1.70 -8.03 -2.20
N GLY A 14 -0.65 -7.78 -1.42
CA GLY A 14 -0.65 -6.71 -0.42
C GLY A 14 -0.87 -5.31 -1.00
N ILE A 15 -0.32 -5.04 -2.18
CA ILE A 15 -0.57 -3.80 -2.94
C ILE A 15 -2.05 -3.70 -3.35
N ALA A 16 -2.63 -4.79 -3.84
CA ALA A 16 -4.06 -4.85 -4.17
C ALA A 16 -4.95 -4.64 -2.94
N ILE A 17 -4.59 -5.23 -1.79
CA ILE A 17 -5.28 -5.00 -0.51
C ILE A 17 -5.19 -3.53 -0.10
N HIS A 18 -4.05 -2.86 -0.29
CA HIS A 18 -3.95 -1.41 -0.07
C HIS A 18 -4.93 -0.64 -0.95
N ALA A 19 -5.04 -0.96 -2.25
CA ALA A 19 -6.00 -0.33 -3.14
C ALA A 19 -7.44 -0.51 -2.66
N ILE A 20 -7.81 -1.73 -2.25
CA ILE A 20 -9.14 -2.02 -1.69
C ILE A 20 -9.38 -1.22 -0.41
N ASN A 21 -8.39 -1.14 0.48
CA ASN A 21 -8.51 -0.40 1.73
C ASN A 21 -8.79 1.09 1.47
N HIS A 22 -8.14 1.69 0.47
CA HIS A 22 -8.44 3.08 0.06
C HIS A 22 -9.91 3.25 -0.36
N VAL A 23 -10.50 2.26 -1.03
CA VAL A 23 -11.92 2.29 -1.41
C VAL A 23 -12.82 2.09 -0.18
N LEU A 24 -12.51 1.14 0.70
CA LEU A 24 -13.32 0.85 1.89
C LEU A 24 -13.39 2.05 2.84
N VAL A 25 -12.29 2.79 3.00
CA VAL A 25 -12.27 4.00 3.82
C VAL A 25 -13.23 5.08 3.29
N LEU A 26 -13.48 5.13 1.98
CA LEU A 26 -14.46 6.04 1.38
C LEU A 26 -15.91 5.60 1.62
N VAL A 27 -16.16 4.30 1.75
CA VAL A 27 -17.52 3.72 1.87
C VAL A 27 -18.00 3.64 3.31
N PHE A 28 -17.10 3.33 4.26
CA PHE A 28 -17.48 2.94 5.63
C PHE A 28 -17.14 3.98 6.72
N SER A 29 -16.52 5.10 6.38
CA SER A 29 -15.98 6.03 7.37
C SER A 29 -16.75 7.36 7.40
N PRO A 30 -16.86 8.05 8.56
CA PRO A 30 -17.61 9.30 8.70
C PRO A 30 -16.80 10.51 8.18
N PHE A 31 -16.03 10.33 7.10
CA PHE A 31 -15.23 11.41 6.54
C PHE A 31 -16.10 12.22 5.60
N SER A 32 -16.51 13.41 6.06
CA SER A 32 -16.95 14.50 5.19
C SER A 32 -15.91 14.71 4.08
N TRP A 33 -16.34 15.18 2.91
CA TRP A 33 -15.44 15.46 1.78
C TRP A 33 -14.26 16.33 2.24
N ASN A 34 -13.06 15.74 2.33
CA ASN A 34 -11.86 16.40 2.84
C ASN A 34 -10.61 15.92 2.09
N VAL A 35 -9.45 16.46 2.46
CA VAL A 35 -8.16 16.14 1.82
C VAL A 35 -7.87 14.63 1.82
N GLY A 36 -8.28 13.91 2.87
CA GLY A 36 -8.19 12.45 2.96
C GLY A 36 -9.02 11.74 1.90
N THR A 37 -10.25 12.22 1.62
CA THR A 37 -11.11 11.67 0.56
C THR A 37 -10.42 11.74 -0.81
N VAL A 38 -9.88 12.91 -1.16
CA VAL A 38 -9.16 13.12 -2.42
C VAL A 38 -7.91 12.24 -2.49
N PHE A 39 -7.18 12.14 -1.38
CA PHE A 39 -6.01 11.27 -1.28
C PHE A 39 -6.38 9.81 -1.59
N HIS A 40 -7.42 9.28 -0.95
CA HIS A 40 -7.89 7.90 -1.16
C HIS A 40 -8.37 7.65 -2.60
N LEU A 41 -9.12 8.58 -3.18
CA LEU A 41 -9.61 8.49 -4.57
C LEU A 41 -8.48 8.44 -5.61
N ILE A 42 -7.40 9.18 -5.38
CA ILE A 42 -6.24 9.19 -6.28
C ILE A 42 -5.36 7.95 -6.05
N HIS A 43 -5.12 7.57 -4.79
CA HIS A 43 -4.18 6.50 -4.49
C HIS A 43 -4.77 5.11 -4.76
N ALA A 44 -6.07 4.88 -4.58
CA ALA A 44 -6.70 3.60 -4.92
C ALA A 44 -6.36 3.11 -6.35
N PRO A 45 -6.63 3.88 -7.43
CA PRO A 45 -6.32 3.45 -8.79
C PRO A 45 -4.81 3.37 -9.04
N LEU A 46 -3.99 4.23 -8.44
CA LEU A 46 -2.54 4.18 -8.59
C LEU A 46 -1.95 2.89 -8.00
N TYR A 47 -2.40 2.48 -6.80
CA TYR A 47 -2.00 1.20 -6.21
C TYR A 47 -2.46 0.03 -7.07
N ALA A 48 -3.71 0.04 -7.53
CA ALA A 48 -4.25 -1.01 -8.40
C ALA A 48 -3.45 -1.13 -9.72
N ALA A 49 -3.13 0.00 -10.34
CA ALA A 49 -2.38 0.06 -11.59
C ALA A 49 -0.94 -0.47 -11.45
N LEU A 50 -0.34 -0.37 -10.25
CA LEU A 50 1.02 -0.84 -9.99
C LEU A 50 1.13 -2.36 -9.79
N VAL A 51 0.03 -3.05 -9.48
CA VAL A 51 0.04 -4.52 -9.29
C VAL A 51 0.63 -5.22 -10.51
N TRP A 52 0.19 -4.85 -11.71
CA TRP A 52 0.61 -5.51 -12.93
C TRP A 52 2.10 -5.26 -13.27
N PRO A 53 2.60 -4.00 -13.33
CA PRO A 53 4.03 -3.73 -13.49
C PRO A 53 4.94 -4.39 -12.44
N VAL A 54 4.49 -4.51 -11.19
CA VAL A 54 5.20 -5.23 -10.12
C VAL A 54 5.31 -6.72 -10.46
N LEU A 55 4.21 -7.34 -10.90
CA LEU A 55 4.19 -8.74 -11.36
C LEU A 55 4.99 -8.98 -12.65
N LEU A 56 5.36 -7.92 -13.38
CA LEU A 56 6.24 -7.97 -14.55
C LEU A 56 7.71 -7.67 -14.23
N GLY A 57 8.07 -7.51 -12.95
CA GLY A 57 9.47 -7.26 -12.56
C GLY A 57 9.96 -5.86 -12.93
N ARG A 58 9.07 -4.88 -13.13
CA ARG A 58 9.50 -3.53 -13.50
C ARG A 58 10.11 -2.79 -12.30
N ASN A 59 11.41 -2.51 -12.35
CA ASN A 59 12.13 -1.81 -11.28
C ASN A 59 11.53 -0.44 -10.93
N TRP A 60 11.08 0.33 -11.93
CA TRP A 60 10.42 1.61 -11.70
C TRP A 60 9.14 1.45 -10.86
N ALA A 61 8.41 0.34 -11.04
CA ALA A 61 7.19 0.07 -10.29
C ALA A 61 7.50 -0.30 -8.84
N ARG A 62 8.58 -1.07 -8.60
CA ARG A 62 9.11 -1.36 -7.26
C ARG A 62 9.48 -0.09 -6.50
N ILE A 63 10.13 0.87 -7.18
CA ILE A 63 10.49 2.16 -6.58
C ILE A 63 9.24 3.00 -6.31
N LEU A 64 8.33 3.11 -7.29
CA LEU A 64 7.14 3.94 -7.16
C LEU A 64 6.19 3.44 -6.06
N ILE A 65 5.98 2.13 -5.94
CA ILE A 65 5.18 1.59 -4.83
C ILE A 65 5.87 1.84 -3.48
N THR A 66 7.20 1.78 -3.42
CA THR A 66 7.95 2.10 -2.20
C THR A 66 7.71 3.55 -1.77
N PHE A 67 7.75 4.48 -2.72
CA PHE A 67 7.44 5.89 -2.47
C PHE A 67 6.00 6.07 -1.96
N PHE A 68 5.01 5.46 -2.62
CA PHE A 68 3.62 5.54 -2.18
C PHE A 68 3.39 4.92 -0.80
N LEU A 69 4.05 3.81 -0.48
CA LEU A 69 3.94 3.18 0.84
C LEU A 69 4.58 4.06 1.92
N GLY A 70 5.71 4.70 1.63
CA GLY A 70 6.35 5.67 2.53
C GLY A 70 5.48 6.90 2.79
N GLY A 71 4.91 7.48 1.73
CA GLY A 71 3.98 8.61 1.85
C GLY A 71 2.74 8.25 2.69
N GLN A 72 2.16 7.07 2.45
CA GLN A 72 1.06 6.57 3.29
C GLN A 72 1.47 6.31 4.74
N PHE A 73 2.68 5.80 4.97
CA PHE A 73 3.19 5.57 6.32
C PHE A 73 3.20 6.88 7.12
N LEU A 74 3.70 7.96 6.51
CA LEU A 74 3.70 9.30 7.11
C LEU A 74 2.29 9.87 7.26
N GLY A 75 1.44 9.74 6.24
CA GLY A 75 0.04 10.19 6.32
C GLY A 75 -0.73 9.53 7.47
N ARG A 76 -0.51 8.22 7.69
CA ARG A 76 -1.08 7.47 8.81
C ARG A 76 -0.60 7.99 10.17
N PHE A 77 0.66 8.42 10.28
CA PHE A 77 1.18 9.05 11.50
C PHE A 77 0.47 10.37 11.79
N VAL A 78 0.23 11.21 10.78
CA VAL A 78 -0.55 12.45 10.96
C VAL A 78 -1.97 12.14 11.45
N VAL A 79 -2.66 11.17 10.83
CA VAL A 79 -4.01 10.76 11.25
C VAL A 79 -4.00 10.20 12.67
N TRP A 80 -2.98 9.42 13.06
CA TRP A 80 -2.83 8.88 14.40
C TRP A 80 -2.84 9.97 15.47
N VAL A 81 -2.08 11.04 15.24
CA VAL A 81 -1.96 12.18 16.16
C VAL A 81 -3.24 13.00 16.19
N MET A 82 -3.87 13.22 15.03
CA MET A 82 -5.06 14.08 14.90
C MET A 82 -6.36 13.43 15.37
N PHE A 83 -6.45 12.08 15.37
CA PHE A 83 -7.67 11.34 15.70
C PHE A 83 -7.39 10.28 16.78
N PRO A 84 -7.52 10.63 18.07
CA PRO A 84 -7.19 9.75 19.18
C PRO A 84 -8.34 8.77 19.50
N SER A 85 -8.83 8.03 18.50
CA SER A 85 -9.84 6.99 18.70
C SER A 85 -9.24 5.60 18.54
N ALA A 86 -9.60 4.67 19.44
CA ALA A 86 -9.06 3.30 19.44
C ALA A 86 -9.35 2.57 18.12
N GLY A 87 -10.53 2.79 17.53
CA GLY A 87 -10.90 2.22 16.22
C GLY A 87 -10.02 2.73 15.08
N ALA A 88 -9.73 4.04 15.03
CA ALA A 88 -8.82 4.60 14.03
C ALA A 88 -7.41 4.05 14.21
N HIS A 89 -6.91 3.99 15.44
CA HIS A 89 -5.58 3.48 15.75
C HIS A 89 -5.40 2.02 15.31
N LEU A 90 -6.37 1.14 15.56
CA LEU A 90 -6.32 -0.25 15.08
C LEU A 90 -6.24 -0.34 13.55
N ALA A 91 -7.05 0.44 12.82
CA ALA A 91 -7.00 0.48 11.36
C ALA A 91 -5.67 1.05 10.82
N LEU A 92 -5.08 2.00 11.55
CA LEU A 92 -3.77 2.57 11.22
C LEU A 92 -2.65 1.54 11.39
N LEU A 93 -2.62 0.82 12.53
CA LEU A 93 -1.68 -0.28 12.80
C LEU A 93 -1.75 -1.35 11.72
N GLY A 94 -2.96 -1.77 11.34
CA GLY A 94 -3.15 -2.79 10.31
C GLY A 94 -2.54 -2.40 8.96
N GLY A 95 -2.71 -1.14 8.54
CA GLY A 95 -2.09 -0.70 7.30
C GLY A 95 -0.60 -0.37 7.41
N TRP A 96 -0.06 0.01 8.58
CA TRP A 96 1.40 0.06 8.77
C TRP A 96 2.02 -1.33 8.68
N ALA A 97 1.42 -2.33 9.33
CA ALA A 97 1.88 -3.71 9.26
C ALA A 97 1.87 -4.21 7.81
N LEU A 98 0.79 -3.95 7.06
CA LEU A 98 0.72 -4.30 5.64
C LEU A 98 1.81 -3.60 4.82
N SER A 99 2.02 -2.29 5.00
CA SER A 99 3.07 -1.55 4.31
C SER A 99 4.45 -2.14 4.58
N ILE A 100 4.76 -2.45 5.84
CA ILE A 100 6.03 -3.06 6.26
C ILE A 100 6.20 -4.41 5.57
N VAL A 101 5.19 -5.29 5.62
CA VAL A 101 5.25 -6.61 4.99
C VAL A 101 5.49 -6.48 3.49
N VAL A 102 4.76 -5.61 2.78
CA VAL A 102 4.96 -5.40 1.34
C VAL A 102 6.37 -4.91 1.04
N LEU A 103 6.87 -3.91 1.78
CA LEU A 103 8.23 -3.40 1.61
C LEU A 103 9.28 -4.48 1.87
N THR A 104 9.14 -5.25 2.94
CA THR A 104 10.04 -6.37 3.25
C THR A 104 10.04 -7.38 2.11
N LEU A 105 8.88 -7.80 1.62
CA LEU A 105 8.77 -8.81 0.55
C LEU A 105 9.37 -8.32 -0.78
N LEU A 106 9.27 -7.02 -1.09
CA LEU A 106 9.83 -6.44 -2.32
C LEU A 106 11.36 -6.30 -2.27
N TRP A 107 11.93 -6.01 -1.10
CA TRP A 107 13.34 -5.60 -0.99
C TRP A 107 14.27 -6.58 -0.26
N ALA A 108 13.80 -7.36 0.71
CA ALA A 108 14.67 -8.21 1.53
C ALA A 108 15.00 -9.58 0.88
N PRO A 109 14.02 -10.38 0.41
CA PRO A 109 14.28 -11.69 -0.18
C PRO A 109 15.22 -11.61 -1.39
N GLY A 110 16.21 -12.50 -1.46
CA GLY A 110 17.11 -12.60 -2.62
C GLY A 110 16.37 -12.91 -3.92
N SER A 111 15.26 -13.66 -3.84
CA SER A 111 14.38 -13.96 -4.98
C SER A 111 13.77 -12.69 -5.57
N SER A 112 13.26 -11.79 -4.74
CA SER A 112 12.68 -10.52 -5.18
C SER A 112 13.76 -9.60 -5.76
N ARG A 113 14.92 -9.49 -5.09
CA ARG A 113 16.04 -8.64 -5.56
C ARG A 113 16.61 -9.07 -6.92
N ARG A 114 16.65 -10.36 -7.22
CA ARG A 114 17.10 -10.87 -8.54
C ARG A 114 16.04 -10.76 -9.62
N TYR A 115 14.76 -10.70 -9.24
CA TYR A 115 13.65 -10.66 -10.17
C TYR A 115 13.41 -9.26 -10.76
N PHE A 116 13.70 -8.23 -9.96
CA PHE A 116 13.53 -6.81 -10.28
C PHE A 116 14.90 -6.17 -10.58
#